data_AF-A0A2G9H2C2-F1
#
_entry.id   AF-A0A2G9H2C2-F1
#
_cell.length_a   1.000
_cell.length_b   1.000
_cell.length_c   1.000
_cell.angle_alpha   90.00
_cell.angle_beta   90.00
_cell.angle_gamma   90.00
#
_symmetry.space_group_name_H-M   'P 1'
#
loop_
_entity.id
_entity.type
_entity.pdbx_description
1 polymer ?
#
loop_
_entity_poly.entity_id
_entity_poly.type
_entity_poly.pdbx_seq_one_letter_code
_entity_poly.pdbx_strand_id
1 'polypeptide(L)'
;MTIAKLLFLALFFFNTARAADNLPGVWELLIPDAGIASMHTAVTHFNTVVLLDRTHIGPSRKLLLKNRCRGDPAKPRPQDCTAHSVLLDLQTNNIRPLTILTDTWCSSGQFLPDGSLIQTGGDLDGFKKIRKFTPCEQGQFCDWEELQDTVLYEGRWYATNQILPDGSIIIIGGRSANTVEFYPPKKEVGAVKFPFLAEVEDDQMDNLYPYVHLLPNGKLFIFANNKAVLYDYNTNTVTKNYPILNGGPRNYPSAGSSAMLALAGDYS
;
A
#
# COMPACT_ATOMS: atom_id res chain seq x y z
N MET A 1 -53.40 -4.32 69.02
CA MET A 1 -53.60 -3.76 67.68
C MET A 1 -52.37 -2.95 67.32
N THR A 2 -51.42 -3.52 66.56
CA THR A 2 -50.63 -2.86 65.48
C THR A 2 -49.39 -3.69 65.08
N ILE A 3 -49.40 -4.08 63.79
CA ILE A 3 -48.30 -4.07 62.81
C ILE A 3 -47.19 -5.12 62.96
N ALA A 4 -47.40 -6.27 62.32
CA ALA A 4 -46.30 -7.10 61.82
C ALA A 4 -45.71 -6.43 60.56
N LYS A 5 -44.43 -6.05 60.62
CA LYS A 5 -43.69 -5.56 59.43
C LYS A 5 -43.18 -6.74 58.63
N LEU A 6 -43.76 -6.97 57.46
CA LEU A 6 -43.25 -7.89 56.46
C LEU A 6 -42.05 -7.23 55.76
N LEU A 7 -40.84 -7.76 55.95
CA LEU A 7 -39.67 -7.34 55.18
C LEU A 7 -39.69 -8.05 53.82
N PHE A 8 -39.92 -7.30 52.74
CA PHE A 8 -39.76 -7.79 51.37
C PHE A 8 -38.28 -7.66 50.97
N LEU A 9 -37.57 -8.78 50.89
CA LEU A 9 -36.21 -8.81 50.36
C LEU A 9 -36.29 -8.90 48.83
N ALA A 10 -36.15 -7.75 48.15
CA ALA A 10 -36.04 -7.72 46.69
C ALA A 10 -34.64 -8.20 46.27
N LEU A 11 -34.53 -9.45 45.84
CA LEU A 11 -33.35 -9.98 45.17
C LEU A 11 -33.23 -9.36 43.78
N PHE A 12 -32.44 -8.30 43.65
CA PHE A 12 -32.01 -7.78 42.35
C PHE A 12 -31.00 -8.74 41.75
N PHE A 13 -31.46 -9.62 40.85
CA PHE A 13 -30.56 -10.34 39.94
C PHE A 13 -30.00 -9.33 38.94
N PHE A 14 -28.81 -8.80 39.22
CA PHE A 14 -27.98 -8.17 38.18
C PHE A 14 -27.52 -9.28 37.22
N ASN A 15 -28.30 -9.50 36.16
CA ASN A 15 -27.76 -10.16 34.97
C ASN A 15 -26.73 -9.20 34.37
N THR A 16 -25.47 -9.37 34.76
CA THR A 16 -24.35 -8.87 33.97
C THR A 16 -24.32 -9.69 32.69
N ALA A 17 -25.08 -9.25 31.69
CA ALA A 17 -24.85 -9.69 30.34
C ALA A 17 -23.42 -9.26 29.99
N ARG A 18 -22.47 -10.19 30.12
CA ARG A 18 -21.19 -10.08 29.43
C ARG A 18 -21.55 -10.08 27.95
N ALA A 19 -21.59 -8.90 27.34
CA ALA A 19 -21.41 -8.77 25.91
C ALA A 19 -20.01 -9.30 25.61
N ALA A 20 -19.90 -10.62 25.42
CA ALA A 20 -18.81 -11.15 24.64
C ALA A 20 -19.11 -10.69 23.21
N ASP A 21 -18.31 -9.77 22.70
CA ASP A 21 -18.29 -9.37 21.30
C ASP A 21 -17.92 -10.59 20.43
N ASN A 22 -18.86 -11.51 20.25
CA ASN A 22 -18.78 -12.56 19.24
C ASN A 22 -19.05 -11.92 17.87
N LEU A 23 -18.12 -11.08 17.41
CA LEU A 23 -18.04 -10.74 15.99
C LEU A 23 -17.85 -12.07 15.24
N PRO A 24 -18.57 -12.34 14.13
CA PRO A 24 -18.63 -13.66 13.48
C PRO A 24 -17.35 -14.07 12.73
N GLY A 25 -16.20 -13.45 13.03
CA GLY A 25 -14.91 -13.78 12.42
C GLY A 25 -14.13 -14.80 13.25
N VAL A 26 -13.35 -15.63 12.57
CA VAL A 26 -12.34 -16.51 13.20
C VAL A 26 -10.97 -16.18 12.63
N TRP A 27 -9.94 -16.30 13.45
CA TRP A 27 -8.55 -16.22 13.00
C TRP A 27 -8.02 -17.63 12.78
N GLU A 28 -7.40 -17.85 11.64
CA GLU A 28 -6.73 -19.10 11.30
C GLU A 28 -5.26 -18.83 10.96
N LEU A 29 -4.37 -19.67 11.49
CA LEU A 29 -2.96 -19.62 11.16
C LEU A 29 -2.71 -20.44 9.88
N LEU A 30 -2.41 -19.76 8.77
CA LEU A 30 -2.05 -20.42 7.52
C LEU A 30 -0.60 -20.94 7.54
N ILE A 31 0.33 -20.07 7.94
CA ILE A 31 1.76 -20.36 8.03
C ILE A 31 2.35 -19.70 9.29
N PRO A 32 3.22 -20.38 10.06
CA PRO A 32 3.81 -19.80 11.26
C PRO A 32 4.90 -18.75 10.99
N ASP A 33 5.66 -18.89 9.89
CA ASP A 33 6.76 -17.98 9.54
C ASP A 33 6.94 -17.90 8.02
N ALA A 34 6.72 -16.71 7.45
CA ALA A 34 6.94 -16.47 6.02
C ALA A 34 8.43 -16.34 5.66
N GLY A 35 9.27 -16.08 6.67
CA GLY A 35 10.71 -15.88 6.60
C GLY A 35 11.14 -14.50 6.11
N ILE A 36 10.21 -13.57 5.94
CA ILE A 36 10.44 -12.14 5.64
C ILE A 36 9.48 -11.27 6.47
N ALA A 37 9.82 -10.00 6.70
CA ALA A 37 8.92 -9.04 7.35
C ALA A 37 8.13 -8.27 6.28
N SER A 38 6.95 -8.81 5.92
CA SER A 38 6.16 -8.24 4.82
C SER A 38 5.76 -6.78 5.07
N MET A 39 6.42 -5.85 4.38
CA MET A 39 6.12 -4.43 4.38
C MET A 39 5.01 -4.08 3.37
N HIS A 40 5.01 -4.74 2.21
CA HIS A 40 3.94 -4.67 1.22
C HIS A 40 3.37 -6.06 0.98
N THR A 41 2.04 -6.12 0.81
CA THR A 41 1.32 -7.36 0.56
C THR A 41 0.29 -7.13 -0.53
N ALA A 42 0.23 -8.04 -1.51
CA ALA A 42 -0.76 -7.99 -2.58
C ALA A 42 -1.29 -9.39 -2.88
N VAL A 43 -2.62 -9.54 -2.93
CA VAL A 43 -3.28 -10.78 -3.34
C VAL A 43 -3.46 -10.75 -4.85
N THR A 44 -3.04 -11.81 -5.52
CA THR A 44 -3.16 -11.94 -6.98
C THR A 44 -4.45 -12.65 -7.38
N HIS A 45 -4.78 -12.60 -8.67
CA HIS A 45 -5.93 -13.31 -9.24
C HIS A 45 -5.75 -14.85 -9.32
N PHE A 46 -4.57 -15.37 -8.97
CA PHE A 46 -4.29 -16.83 -8.90
C PHE A 46 -4.34 -17.38 -7.47
N ASN A 47 -5.00 -16.70 -6.53
CA ASN A 47 -5.08 -17.11 -5.12
C ASN A 47 -3.68 -17.27 -4.48
N THR A 48 -2.75 -16.41 -4.88
CA THR A 48 -1.41 -16.31 -4.29
C THR A 48 -1.22 -14.91 -3.69
N VAL A 49 -0.35 -14.81 -2.71
CA VAL A 49 -0.03 -13.56 -2.02
C VAL A 49 1.44 -13.23 -2.24
N VAL A 50 1.70 -12.08 -2.84
CA VAL A 50 3.04 -11.51 -2.95
C VAL A 50 3.33 -10.75 -1.65
N LEU A 51 4.36 -11.18 -0.94
CA LEU A 51 4.90 -10.51 0.25
C LEU A 51 6.23 -9.87 -0.14
N LEU A 52 6.44 -8.62 0.24
CA LEU A 52 7.60 -7.83 -0.15
C LEU A 52 8.14 -7.04 1.05
N ASP A 53 9.45 -7.13 1.25
CA ASP A 53 10.23 -6.48 2.29
C ASP A 53 11.35 -5.65 1.64
N ARG A 54 12.05 -4.84 2.44
CA ARG A 54 13.24 -4.06 2.06
C ARG A 54 14.51 -4.91 2.08
N THR A 55 15.58 -4.41 1.47
CA THR A 55 16.83 -5.17 1.28
C THR A 55 17.99 -4.74 2.18
N HIS A 56 17.90 -3.57 2.83
CA HIS A 56 19.06 -2.92 3.46
C HIS A 56 19.18 -3.08 4.98
N ILE A 57 18.31 -3.88 5.62
CA ILE A 57 18.33 -4.11 7.08
C ILE A 57 18.98 -5.44 7.50
N GLY A 58 19.49 -6.21 6.54
CA GLY A 58 20.15 -7.49 6.79
C GLY A 58 19.43 -8.68 6.17
N PRO A 59 19.92 -9.91 6.42
CA PRO A 59 19.43 -11.11 5.77
C PRO A 59 18.01 -11.52 6.22
N SER A 60 17.20 -11.93 5.26
CA SER A 60 15.92 -12.62 5.49
C SER A 60 16.14 -14.11 5.82
N ARG A 61 15.12 -14.79 6.37
CA ARG A 61 15.19 -16.24 6.71
C ARG A 61 14.89 -17.16 5.54
N LYS A 62 14.78 -16.62 4.32
CA LYS A 62 14.59 -17.37 3.07
C LYS A 62 15.79 -17.17 2.17
N LEU A 63 16.20 -18.25 1.50
CA LEU A 63 17.31 -18.24 0.56
C LEU A 63 16.79 -18.21 -0.87
N LEU A 64 17.50 -17.48 -1.73
CA LEU A 64 17.32 -17.52 -3.17
C LEU A 64 18.01 -18.76 -3.76
N LEU A 65 17.61 -19.11 -4.99
CA LEU A 65 18.32 -20.14 -5.76
C LEU A 65 19.76 -19.69 -6.06
N LYS A 66 20.68 -20.66 -6.20
CA LYS A 66 22.08 -20.39 -6.57
C LYS A 66 22.12 -19.54 -7.85
N ASN A 67 22.94 -18.49 -7.86
CA ASN A 67 23.10 -17.48 -8.93
C ASN A 67 21.99 -16.41 -9.04
N ARG A 68 21.01 -16.37 -8.13
CA ARG A 68 19.99 -15.29 -8.08
C ARG A 68 20.28 -14.24 -7.02
N CYS A 69 21.42 -14.32 -6.36
CA CYS A 69 21.77 -13.43 -5.27
C CYS A 69 22.07 -12.01 -5.77
N ARG A 70 21.57 -11.03 -5.02
CA ARG A 70 21.77 -9.60 -5.28
C ARG A 70 23.18 -9.17 -4.88
N GLY A 71 23.80 -8.30 -5.68
CA GLY A 71 24.99 -7.56 -5.27
C GLY A 71 24.60 -6.33 -4.47
N ASP A 72 25.22 -6.09 -3.32
CA ASP A 72 25.01 -4.86 -2.53
C ASP A 72 25.80 -3.71 -3.18
N PRO A 73 25.15 -2.65 -3.71
CA PRO A 73 25.86 -1.52 -4.31
C PRO A 73 26.66 -0.71 -3.27
N ALA A 74 26.28 -0.78 -2.00
CA ALA A 74 26.87 -0.01 -0.91
C ALA A 74 28.03 -0.74 -0.21
N LYS A 75 28.29 -2.02 -0.52
CA LYS A 75 29.37 -2.81 0.10
C LYS A 75 30.20 -3.54 -0.95
N PRO A 76 31.55 -3.47 -0.90
CA PRO A 76 32.43 -4.12 -1.86
C PRO A 76 32.20 -5.63 -2.03
N ARG A 77 31.84 -6.36 -0.96
CA ARG A 77 31.18 -7.70 -0.92
C ARG A 77 30.56 -7.89 0.47
N PRO A 78 29.25 -8.08 0.61
CA PRO A 78 28.69 -9.42 0.56
C PRO A 78 27.52 -9.53 -0.41
N GLN A 79 27.53 -10.59 -1.21
CA GLN A 79 26.40 -10.96 -2.06
C GLN A 79 25.22 -11.39 -1.16
N ASP A 80 24.08 -10.72 -1.30
CA ASP A 80 22.87 -11.06 -0.57
C ASP A 80 22.11 -12.17 -1.31
N CYS A 81 22.23 -13.39 -0.77
CA CYS A 81 21.52 -14.56 -1.26
C CYS A 81 20.21 -14.83 -0.53
N THR A 82 19.73 -13.88 0.28
CA THR A 82 18.44 -13.99 0.96
C THR A 82 17.33 -13.36 0.14
N ALA A 83 16.11 -13.88 0.30
CA ALA A 83 14.95 -13.43 -0.42
C ALA A 83 14.18 -12.41 0.41
N HIS A 84 14.04 -11.19 -0.10
CA HIS A 84 13.25 -10.09 0.50
C HIS A 84 11.87 -9.96 -0.13
N SER A 85 11.47 -10.96 -0.90
CA SER A 85 10.10 -11.13 -1.36
C SER A 85 9.80 -12.62 -1.44
N VAL A 86 8.55 -12.99 -1.17
CA VAL A 86 8.09 -14.37 -1.29
C VAL A 86 6.69 -14.39 -1.89
N LEU A 87 6.37 -15.49 -2.57
CA LEU A 87 5.02 -15.83 -3.00
C LEU A 87 4.46 -16.89 -2.07
N LEU A 88 3.33 -16.61 -1.42
CA LEU A 88 2.55 -17.57 -0.66
C LEU A 88 1.42 -18.11 -1.53
N ASP A 89 1.34 -19.41 -1.71
CA ASP A 89 0.20 -20.09 -2.33
C ASP A 89 -0.85 -20.39 -1.25
N LEU A 90 -2.05 -19.82 -1.35
CA LEU A 90 -3.10 -19.98 -0.34
C LEU A 90 -3.84 -21.32 -0.40
N GLN A 91 -3.65 -22.09 -1.47
CA GLN A 91 -4.24 -23.42 -1.60
C GLN A 91 -3.37 -24.48 -0.90
N THR A 92 -2.05 -24.32 -1.00
CA THR A 92 -1.08 -25.30 -0.46
C THR A 92 -0.32 -24.80 0.76
N ASN A 93 -0.48 -23.53 1.14
CA ASN A 93 0.28 -22.83 2.18
C ASN A 93 1.81 -22.88 1.96
N ASN A 94 2.25 -23.08 0.72
CA ASN A 94 3.66 -23.13 0.36
C ASN A 94 4.21 -21.73 0.09
N ILE A 95 5.49 -21.56 0.42
CA ILE A 95 6.21 -20.29 0.24
C ILE A 95 7.33 -20.48 -0.75
N ARG A 96 7.37 -19.62 -1.76
CA ARG A 96 8.42 -19.58 -2.76
C ARG A 96 9.19 -18.26 -2.71
N PRO A 97 10.51 -18.29 -2.60
CA PRO A 97 11.35 -17.09 -2.73
C PRO A 97 11.14 -16.37 -4.08
N LEU A 98 11.10 -15.05 -4.03
CA LEU A 98 11.12 -14.15 -5.19
C LEU A 98 12.38 -13.27 -5.15
N THR A 99 12.93 -12.96 -6.32
CA THR A 99 14.17 -12.20 -6.48
C THR A 99 13.85 -10.72 -6.62
N ILE A 100 14.36 -9.88 -5.72
CA ILE A 100 14.30 -8.41 -5.83
C ILE A 100 15.72 -7.86 -5.98
N LEU A 101 15.92 -6.96 -6.94
CA LEU A 101 17.26 -6.47 -7.31
C LEU A 101 17.65 -5.17 -6.62
N THR A 102 16.69 -4.31 -6.27
CA THR A 102 16.91 -2.98 -5.72
C THR A 102 15.95 -2.72 -4.57
N ASP A 103 16.30 -1.79 -3.69
CA ASP A 103 15.58 -1.62 -2.43
C ASP A 103 14.14 -1.09 -2.61
N THR A 104 13.17 -1.74 -1.99
CA THR A 104 11.73 -1.43 -2.11
C THR A 104 11.18 -0.70 -0.88
N TRP A 105 12.02 -0.31 0.09
CA TRP A 105 11.56 0.30 1.33
C TRP A 105 10.68 1.52 1.07
N CYS A 106 9.51 1.54 1.71
CA CYS A 106 8.45 2.54 1.54
C CYS A 106 8.16 2.90 0.09
N SER A 107 8.16 1.88 -0.75
CA SER A 107 7.69 2.00 -2.12
C SER A 107 6.16 1.90 -2.19
N SER A 108 5.63 1.78 -3.39
CA SER A 108 4.18 1.70 -3.62
C SER A 108 3.88 0.86 -4.85
N GLY A 109 2.63 0.43 -5.04
CA GLY A 109 2.28 -0.39 -6.19
C GLY A 109 0.79 -0.44 -6.51
N GLN A 110 0.48 -0.92 -7.70
CA GLN A 110 -0.87 -1.02 -8.24
C GLN A 110 -0.93 -2.14 -9.29
N PHE A 111 -2.05 -2.87 -9.33
CA PHE A 111 -2.32 -3.84 -10.38
C PHE A 111 -2.72 -3.14 -11.68
N LEU A 112 -2.22 -3.66 -12.80
CA LEU A 112 -2.64 -3.31 -14.15
C LEU A 112 -3.89 -4.11 -14.55
N PRO A 113 -4.61 -3.70 -15.63
CA PRO A 113 -5.76 -4.45 -16.13
C PRO A 113 -5.47 -5.90 -16.51
N ASP A 114 -4.23 -6.23 -16.87
CA ASP A 114 -3.79 -7.59 -17.19
C ASP A 114 -3.51 -8.45 -15.94
N GLY A 115 -3.72 -7.89 -14.74
CA GLY A 115 -3.48 -8.57 -13.47
C GLY A 115 -2.01 -8.60 -13.02
N SER A 116 -1.10 -7.97 -13.77
CA SER A 116 0.28 -7.78 -13.33
C SER A 116 0.40 -6.63 -12.32
N LEU A 117 1.30 -6.78 -11.36
CA LEU A 117 1.56 -5.80 -10.31
C LEU A 117 2.75 -4.91 -10.72
N ILE A 118 2.52 -3.61 -10.75
CA ILE A 118 3.58 -2.61 -10.89
C ILE A 118 3.92 -2.07 -9.51
N GLN A 119 5.20 -2.08 -9.18
CA GLN A 119 5.76 -1.54 -7.96
C GLN A 119 6.77 -0.44 -8.33
N THR A 120 6.71 0.70 -7.65
CA THR A 120 7.44 1.91 -8.03
C THR A 120 8.14 2.53 -6.84
N GLY A 121 9.37 2.99 -7.07
CA GLY A 121 10.17 3.67 -6.08
C GLY A 121 10.76 2.70 -5.05
N GLY A 122 11.11 3.26 -3.89
CA GLY A 122 11.86 2.58 -2.84
C GLY A 122 12.91 3.50 -2.26
N ASP A 123 13.95 2.92 -1.65
CA ASP A 123 15.08 3.66 -1.12
C ASP A 123 16.35 3.39 -1.95
N LEU A 124 17.42 4.15 -1.74
CA LEU A 124 18.74 3.92 -2.32
C LEU A 124 18.72 3.68 -3.85
N ASP A 125 19.15 2.49 -4.28
CA ASP A 125 19.20 2.04 -5.68
C ASP A 125 17.82 1.79 -6.29
N GLY A 126 16.78 1.73 -5.47
CA GLY A 126 15.38 1.56 -5.86
C GLY A 126 14.59 2.85 -6.02
N PHE A 127 15.15 4.01 -5.64
CA PHE A 127 14.41 5.27 -5.51
C PHE A 127 13.65 5.71 -6.77
N LYS A 128 14.16 5.37 -7.97
CA LYS A 128 13.51 5.64 -9.28
C LYS A 128 13.08 4.37 -10.03
N LYS A 129 13.21 3.20 -9.42
CA LYS A 129 13.01 1.93 -10.11
C LYS A 129 11.54 1.57 -10.23
N ILE A 130 11.24 0.83 -11.29
CA ILE A 130 9.93 0.23 -11.54
C ILE A 130 10.14 -1.27 -11.67
N ARG A 131 9.34 -2.04 -10.94
CA ARG A 131 9.40 -3.50 -10.89
C ARG A 131 8.03 -4.04 -11.27
N LYS A 132 7.99 -4.98 -12.20
CA LYS A 132 6.78 -5.67 -12.63
C LYS A 132 6.78 -7.08 -12.07
N PHE A 133 5.68 -7.50 -11.47
CA PHE A 133 5.42 -8.89 -11.15
C PHE A 133 4.22 -9.35 -11.96
N THR A 134 4.41 -10.32 -12.85
CA THR A 134 3.30 -10.95 -13.56
C THR A 134 2.96 -12.24 -12.82
N PRO A 135 1.82 -12.31 -12.10
CA PRO A 135 1.39 -13.54 -11.46
C PRO A 135 1.27 -14.68 -12.48
N CYS A 136 1.54 -15.89 -12.03
CA CYS A 136 1.47 -17.09 -12.84
C CYS A 136 0.61 -18.15 -12.15
N GLU A 137 0.08 -19.08 -12.94
CA GLU A 137 -0.67 -20.22 -12.42
C GLU A 137 0.21 -21.14 -11.55
N GLN A 138 -0.44 -21.98 -10.75
CA GLN A 138 0.25 -22.96 -9.94
C GLN A 138 1.11 -23.90 -10.80
N GLY A 139 2.33 -24.17 -10.35
CA GLY A 139 3.30 -25.00 -11.07
C GLY A 139 4.11 -24.27 -12.15
N GLN A 140 3.76 -23.02 -12.48
CA GLN A 140 4.58 -22.15 -13.31
C GLN A 140 5.57 -21.33 -12.48
N PHE A 141 6.57 -20.77 -13.16
CA PHE A 141 7.56 -19.90 -12.54
C PHE A 141 7.35 -18.45 -12.98
N CYS A 142 7.08 -17.58 -12.00
CA CYS A 142 7.04 -16.13 -12.15
C CYS A 142 7.93 -15.49 -11.08
N ASP A 143 8.59 -14.40 -11.45
CA ASP A 143 9.45 -13.64 -10.57
C ASP A 143 9.29 -12.15 -10.86
N TRP A 144 9.85 -11.30 -10.01
CA TRP A 144 9.92 -9.88 -10.31
C TRP A 144 10.85 -9.61 -11.50
N GLU A 145 10.43 -8.66 -12.31
CA GLU A 145 11.22 -8.08 -13.39
C GLU A 145 11.47 -6.61 -13.05
N GLU A 146 12.74 -6.22 -12.91
CA GLU A 146 13.10 -4.81 -12.85
C GLU A 146 13.21 -4.25 -14.26
N LEU A 147 12.40 -3.23 -14.57
CA LEU A 147 12.40 -2.63 -15.89
C LEU A 147 13.72 -1.87 -16.12
N GLN A 148 14.39 -2.17 -17.23
CA GLN A 148 15.70 -1.60 -17.54
C GLN A 148 15.61 -0.23 -18.20
N ASP A 149 14.73 -0.10 -19.19
CA ASP A 149 14.63 1.13 -20.02
C ASP A 149 13.55 2.10 -19.54
N THR A 150 12.91 1.80 -18.40
CA THR A 150 11.78 2.56 -17.86
C THR A 150 12.01 2.86 -16.39
N VAL A 151 12.12 4.15 -16.05
CA VAL A 151 12.34 4.63 -14.69
C VAL A 151 11.39 5.79 -14.40
N LEU A 152 11.21 6.09 -13.12
CA LEU A 152 10.50 7.28 -12.68
C LEU A 152 11.31 8.54 -13.01
N TYR A 153 10.60 9.61 -13.37
CA TYR A 153 11.19 10.95 -13.55
C TYR A 153 11.73 11.48 -12.23
N GLU A 154 10.93 11.39 -11.17
CA GLU A 154 11.32 11.75 -9.81
C GLU A 154 11.50 10.51 -8.94
N GLY A 155 12.40 10.61 -7.96
CA GLY A 155 12.54 9.54 -6.98
C GLY A 155 11.35 9.55 -6.03
N ARG A 156 10.78 8.38 -5.75
CA ARG A 156 9.54 8.26 -4.99
C ARG A 156 9.71 7.32 -3.80
N TRP A 157 9.56 7.91 -2.63
CA TRP A 157 9.57 7.23 -1.34
C TRP A 157 8.32 7.69 -0.58
N TYR A 158 7.45 6.78 -0.15
CA TYR A 158 6.11 7.06 0.37
C TYR A 158 5.10 7.69 -0.63
N ALA A 159 5.18 7.31 -1.91
CA ALA A 159 4.22 7.73 -2.94
C ALA A 159 2.97 6.84 -2.98
N THR A 160 1.92 7.22 -3.70
CA THR A 160 0.71 6.40 -3.92
C THR A 160 0.44 6.17 -5.40
N ASN A 161 0.02 4.95 -5.74
CA ASN A 161 -0.29 4.53 -7.10
C ASN A 161 -1.79 4.28 -7.26
N GLN A 162 -2.39 4.86 -8.29
CA GLN A 162 -3.81 4.68 -8.60
C GLN A 162 -3.96 4.29 -10.08
N ILE A 163 -4.69 3.20 -10.35
CA ILE A 163 -5.06 2.82 -11.71
C ILE A 163 -6.12 3.80 -12.24
N LEU A 164 -5.98 4.17 -13.51
CA LEU A 164 -6.87 5.07 -14.25
C LEU A 164 -7.75 4.29 -15.25
N PRO A 165 -8.85 4.91 -15.75
CA PRO A 165 -9.76 4.25 -16.69
C PRO A 165 -9.11 3.74 -17.99
N ASP A 166 -8.00 4.36 -18.42
CA ASP A 166 -7.25 3.94 -19.60
C ASP A 166 -6.25 2.80 -19.31
N GLY A 167 -6.20 2.31 -18.07
CA GLY A 167 -5.30 1.27 -17.62
C GLY A 167 -3.90 1.75 -17.25
N SER A 168 -3.60 3.05 -17.41
CA SER A 168 -2.37 3.63 -16.89
C SER A 168 -2.44 3.80 -15.38
N ILE A 169 -1.28 3.98 -14.75
CA ILE A 169 -1.15 4.22 -13.31
C ILE A 169 -0.66 5.65 -13.13
N ILE A 170 -1.37 6.45 -12.35
CA ILE A 170 -0.84 7.71 -11.84
C ILE A 170 -0.10 7.44 -10.53
N ILE A 171 1.06 8.08 -10.37
CA ILE A 171 1.92 7.96 -9.20
C ILE A 171 2.02 9.35 -8.58
N ILE A 172 1.55 9.49 -7.35
CA ILE A 172 1.31 10.78 -6.70
C ILE A 172 2.20 10.89 -5.46
N GLY A 173 2.94 11.98 -5.40
CA GLY A 173 3.70 12.36 -4.22
C GLY A 173 4.92 11.50 -3.94
N GLY A 174 5.29 11.48 -2.66
CA GLY A 174 6.53 10.94 -2.15
C GLY A 174 7.31 12.04 -1.41
N ARG A 175 8.18 11.63 -0.50
CA ARG A 175 9.00 12.54 0.30
C ARG A 175 9.82 13.45 -0.62
N SER A 176 9.65 14.76 -0.46
CA SER A 176 10.25 15.80 -1.31
C SER A 176 9.85 15.76 -2.79
N ALA A 177 8.81 15.00 -3.16
CA ALA A 177 8.31 14.86 -4.52
C ALA A 177 6.88 15.39 -4.63
N ASN A 178 6.73 16.72 -4.69
CA ASN A 178 5.43 17.40 -4.81
C ASN A 178 4.90 17.41 -6.26
N THR A 179 4.87 16.21 -6.87
CA THR A 179 4.54 15.99 -8.28
C THR A 179 3.68 14.74 -8.48
N VAL A 180 3.06 14.67 -9.66
CA VAL A 180 2.47 13.45 -10.21
C VAL A 180 3.23 13.01 -11.46
N GLU A 181 3.30 11.71 -11.71
CA GLU A 181 3.76 11.17 -12.99
C GLU A 181 2.98 9.88 -13.31
N PHE A 182 3.28 9.23 -14.43
CA PHE A 182 2.50 8.09 -14.92
C PHE A 182 3.37 6.88 -15.25
N TYR A 183 2.78 5.70 -15.11
CA TYR A 183 3.25 4.47 -15.74
C TYR A 183 2.21 3.95 -16.75
N PRO A 184 2.59 3.63 -17.99
CA PRO A 184 3.92 3.89 -18.58
C PRO A 184 4.28 5.39 -18.62
N PRO A 185 5.57 5.75 -18.58
CA PRO A 185 6.01 7.15 -18.60
C PRO A 185 5.52 7.92 -19.83
N LYS A 186 4.82 9.04 -19.59
CA LYS A 186 4.41 9.99 -20.63
C LYS A 186 5.59 10.89 -21.00
N LYS A 187 6.40 10.46 -21.99
CA LYS A 187 7.69 11.07 -22.34
C LYS A 187 7.68 12.57 -22.59
N GLU A 188 6.59 13.08 -23.15
CA GLU A 188 6.46 14.51 -23.47
C GLU A 188 6.13 15.39 -22.25
N VAL A 189 5.62 14.78 -21.18
CA VAL A 189 5.11 15.50 -20.00
C VAL A 189 6.05 15.35 -18.81
N GLY A 190 6.60 14.15 -18.59
CA GLY A 190 7.41 13.88 -17.40
C GLY A 190 6.61 13.94 -16.10
N ALA A 191 7.26 14.36 -15.02
CA ALA A 191 6.59 14.67 -13.75
C ALA A 191 5.99 16.08 -13.78
N VAL A 192 4.75 16.21 -13.31
CA VAL A 192 3.99 17.46 -13.28
C VAL A 192 3.86 17.94 -11.85
N LYS A 193 4.13 19.23 -11.62
CA LYS A 193 3.95 19.84 -10.29
C LYS A 193 2.52 19.68 -9.80
N PHE A 194 2.40 19.30 -8.52
CA PHE A 194 1.13 19.22 -7.83
C PHE A 194 1.23 19.98 -6.49
N PRO A 195 1.04 21.32 -6.53
CA PRO A 195 1.29 22.20 -5.38
C PRO A 195 0.54 21.84 -4.11
N PHE A 196 -0.64 21.21 -4.24
CA PHE A 196 -1.44 20.73 -3.11
C PHE A 196 -0.62 19.92 -2.10
N LEU A 197 0.31 19.06 -2.55
CA LEU A 197 1.12 18.25 -1.63
C LEU A 197 2.08 19.10 -0.79
N ALA A 198 2.61 20.19 -1.34
CA ALA A 198 3.44 21.13 -0.59
C ALA A 198 2.61 21.99 0.36
N GLU A 199 1.36 22.33 -0.01
CA GLU A 199 0.44 23.15 0.80
C GLU A 199 -0.09 22.42 2.05
N VAL A 200 -0.02 21.08 2.06
CA VAL A 200 -0.48 20.22 3.16
C VAL A 200 0.68 19.52 3.88
N GLU A 201 1.91 19.77 3.46
CA GLU A 201 3.13 19.34 4.16
C GLU A 201 3.30 20.11 5.46
N ASP A 202 3.74 19.42 6.51
CA ASP A 202 4.11 19.96 7.80
C ASP A 202 5.44 19.36 8.27
N ASP A 203 5.91 19.75 9.45
CA ASP A 203 7.19 19.30 10.00
C ASP A 203 7.23 17.77 10.21
N GLN A 204 6.07 17.12 10.35
CA GLN A 204 5.92 15.67 10.47
C GLN A 204 5.85 14.93 9.12
N MET A 205 5.73 15.66 8.01
CA MET A 205 5.47 15.13 6.67
C MET A 205 4.15 14.35 6.59
N ASP A 206 3.07 14.89 7.17
CA ASP A 206 1.74 14.29 7.14
C ASP A 206 1.03 14.33 5.76
N ASN A 207 1.79 14.49 4.67
CA ASN A 207 1.33 14.44 3.28
C ASN A 207 1.75 13.17 2.52
N LEU A 208 2.45 12.26 3.19
CA LEU A 208 2.97 11.01 2.62
C LEU A 208 1.88 9.92 2.51
N TYR A 209 2.02 9.01 1.55
CA TYR A 209 0.96 8.06 1.16
C TYR A 209 -0.43 8.72 1.09
N PRO A 210 -0.60 9.77 0.26
CA PRO A 210 -1.87 10.47 0.16
C PRO A 210 -2.97 9.49 -0.27
N TYR A 211 -4.16 9.66 0.26
CA TYR A 211 -5.29 8.84 -0.16
C TYR A 211 -5.75 9.28 -1.54
N VAL A 212 -5.69 8.36 -2.50
CA VAL A 212 -6.10 8.61 -3.87
C VAL A 212 -7.24 7.67 -4.21
N HIS A 213 -8.37 8.22 -4.59
CA HIS A 213 -9.53 7.45 -5.01
C HIS A 213 -10.05 7.98 -6.35
N LEU A 214 -10.17 7.09 -7.34
CA LEU A 214 -10.78 7.40 -8.62
C LEU A 214 -12.31 7.48 -8.46
N LEU A 215 -12.90 8.61 -8.84
CA LEU A 215 -14.35 8.83 -8.77
C LEU A 215 -15.06 8.49 -10.09
N PRO A 216 -16.39 8.26 -10.08
CA PRO A 216 -17.17 7.93 -11.27
C PRO A 216 -17.09 8.94 -12.41
N ASN A 217 -16.88 10.22 -12.09
CA ASN A 217 -16.68 11.28 -13.08
C ASN A 217 -15.28 11.30 -13.73
N GLY A 218 -14.45 10.29 -13.43
CA GLY A 218 -13.11 10.13 -13.99
C GLY A 218 -12.05 11.03 -13.35
N LYS A 219 -12.35 11.74 -12.27
CA LYS A 219 -11.37 12.57 -11.52
C LYS A 219 -10.92 11.88 -10.25
N LEU A 220 -9.83 12.38 -9.65
CA LEU A 220 -9.26 11.82 -8.44
C LEU A 220 -9.66 12.65 -7.23
N PHE A 221 -10.28 12.00 -6.24
CA PHE A 221 -10.29 12.53 -4.88
C PHE A 221 -8.92 12.26 -4.26
N ILE A 222 -8.20 13.33 -3.91
CA ILE A 222 -6.90 13.22 -3.26
C ILE A 222 -6.99 13.88 -1.88
N PHE A 223 -6.67 13.12 -0.85
CA PHE A 223 -6.63 13.61 0.54
C PHE A 223 -5.22 13.44 1.11
N ALA A 224 -4.73 14.49 1.76
CA ALA A 224 -3.44 14.50 2.44
C ALA A 224 -3.48 15.48 3.63
N ASN A 225 -2.80 15.10 4.70
CA ASN A 225 -2.88 15.69 6.03
C ASN A 225 -4.33 15.76 6.53
N ASN A 226 -4.95 16.93 6.42
CA ASN A 226 -6.32 17.20 6.85
C ASN A 226 -7.17 17.85 5.74
N LYS A 227 -6.66 17.92 4.49
CA LYS A 227 -7.36 18.54 3.36
C LYS A 227 -7.55 17.54 2.23
N ALA A 228 -8.51 17.85 1.36
CA ALA A 228 -8.69 17.12 0.11
C ALA A 228 -8.99 18.03 -1.07
N VAL A 229 -8.69 17.52 -2.25
CA VAL A 229 -8.95 18.16 -3.54
C VAL A 229 -9.55 17.17 -4.53
N LEU A 230 -10.29 17.69 -5.50
CA LEU A 230 -10.68 16.97 -6.72
C LEU A 230 -9.69 17.34 -7.82
N TYR A 231 -8.86 16.39 -8.21
CA TYR A 231 -7.81 16.58 -9.20
C TYR A 231 -8.19 15.99 -10.55
N ASP A 232 -8.09 16.80 -11.60
CA ASP A 232 -8.21 16.38 -12.99
C ASP A 232 -6.81 16.15 -13.56
N TYR A 233 -6.46 14.87 -13.78
CA TYR A 233 -5.15 14.46 -14.25
C TYR A 233 -4.96 14.66 -15.77
N ASN A 234 -6.02 15.00 -16.52
CA ASN A 234 -5.89 15.29 -17.95
C ASN A 234 -5.41 16.73 -18.15
N THR A 235 -5.95 17.65 -17.36
CA THR A 235 -5.57 19.07 -17.38
C THR A 235 -4.51 19.41 -16.34
N ASN A 236 -4.17 18.48 -15.45
CA ASN A 236 -3.27 18.66 -14.30
C ASN A 236 -3.72 19.79 -13.36
N THR A 237 -5.02 19.89 -13.09
CA THR A 237 -5.60 20.98 -12.28
C THR A 237 -6.44 20.48 -11.12
N VAL A 238 -6.39 21.21 -10.01
CA VAL A 238 -7.38 21.08 -8.93
C VAL A 238 -8.67 21.77 -9.36
N THR A 239 -9.75 21.00 -9.47
CA THR A 239 -11.06 21.47 -9.91
C THR A 239 -12.01 21.76 -8.75
N LYS A 240 -11.71 21.26 -7.55
CA LYS A 240 -12.47 21.54 -6.32
C LYS A 240 -11.57 21.38 -5.09
N ASN A 241 -11.69 22.29 -4.14
CA ASN A 241 -11.17 22.11 -2.78
C ASN A 241 -12.31 21.62 -1.89
N TYR A 242 -12.04 20.61 -1.07
CA TYR A 242 -13.00 20.12 -0.07
C TYR A 242 -12.78 20.80 1.28
N PRO A 243 -13.80 20.84 2.16
CA PRO A 243 -13.64 21.35 3.51
C PRO A 243 -12.52 20.64 4.27
N ILE A 244 -11.81 21.39 5.11
CA ILE A 244 -10.77 20.85 6.00
C ILE A 244 -11.44 19.89 6.98
N LEU A 245 -10.83 18.73 7.17
CA LEU A 245 -11.28 17.75 8.16
C LEU A 245 -10.68 18.08 9.52
N ASN A 246 -11.54 18.28 10.51
CA ASN A 246 -11.10 18.55 11.88
C ASN A 246 -10.50 17.30 12.56
N GLY A 247 -9.63 17.52 13.54
CA GLY A 247 -9.05 16.47 14.37
C GLY A 247 -7.71 15.92 13.89
N GLY A 248 -6.97 16.70 13.08
CA GLY A 248 -5.59 16.43 12.70
C GLY A 248 -5.42 15.58 11.43
N PRO A 249 -4.18 15.18 11.14
CA PRO A 249 -3.85 14.35 9.99
C PRO A 249 -4.63 13.04 9.95
N ARG A 250 -4.92 12.53 8.73
CA ARG A 250 -5.55 11.20 8.54
C ARG A 250 -4.73 10.20 7.74
N ASN A 251 -3.71 10.59 7.02
CA ASN A 251 -2.79 9.67 6.31
C ASN A 251 -1.45 9.53 7.05
N TYR A 252 -0.53 8.80 6.44
CA TYR A 252 0.81 8.55 6.97
C TYR A 252 1.62 9.86 7.14
N PRO A 253 2.49 9.96 8.16
CA PRO A 253 2.78 8.95 9.19
C PRO A 253 1.83 8.92 10.39
N SER A 254 1.02 9.95 10.60
CA SER A 254 0.27 10.09 11.86
C SER A 254 -1.03 9.29 11.95
N ALA A 255 -1.46 8.64 10.86
CA ALA A 255 -2.70 7.87 10.84
C ALA A 255 -2.68 6.70 9.81
N GLY A 256 -3.78 5.95 9.75
CA GLY A 256 -3.86 4.65 9.10
C GLY A 256 -4.24 4.66 7.62
N SER A 257 -5.01 3.66 7.19
CA SER A 257 -5.47 3.49 5.81
C SER A 257 -6.84 4.13 5.56
N SER A 258 -7.17 4.38 4.29
CA SER A 258 -8.52 4.72 3.87
C SER A 258 -9.15 3.61 3.03
N ALA A 259 -10.47 3.53 3.09
CA ALA A 259 -11.28 2.74 2.18
C ALA A 259 -12.43 3.61 1.69
N MET A 260 -12.71 3.57 0.39
CA MET A 260 -13.89 4.19 -0.17
C MET A 260 -15.04 3.19 -0.12
N LEU A 261 -16.10 3.53 0.61
CA LEU A 261 -17.36 2.79 0.57
C LEU A 261 -18.12 3.16 -0.71
N ALA A 262 -19.05 2.29 -1.12
CA ALA A 262 -19.89 2.54 -2.28
C ALA A 262 -20.56 3.93 -2.19
N LEU A 263 -20.39 4.73 -3.24
CA LEU A 263 -21.00 6.05 -3.34
C LEU A 263 -22.49 5.89 -3.65
N ALA A 264 -23.37 6.51 -2.87
CA ALA A 264 -24.82 6.49 -3.07
C ALA A 264 -25.35 7.88 -3.48
N GLY A 265 -25.86 8.04 -4.71
CA GLY A 265 -26.34 9.32 -5.23
C GLY A 265 -25.76 9.67 -6.61
N ASP A 266 -26.05 10.88 -7.09
CA ASP A 266 -25.55 11.39 -8.37
C ASP A 266 -24.19 12.07 -8.15
N TYR A 267 -23.12 11.37 -8.52
CA TYR A 267 -21.73 11.84 -8.43
C TYR A 267 -21.08 11.97 -9.81
N SER A 268 -21.92 12.22 -10.82
CA SER A 268 -21.50 12.70 -12.13
C SER A 268 -20.83 14.07 -12.07
#